data_AF-A0A494RNH4-F1
#
_entry.id   AF-A0A494RNH4-F1
#
_cell.length_a   1.000
_cell.length_b   1.000
_cell.length_c   1.000
_cell.angle_alpha   90.00
_cell.angle_beta   90.00
_cell.angle_gamma   90.00
#
_symmetry.space_group_name_H-M   'P 1'
#
loop_
_entity.id
_entity.type
_entity.pdbx_description
1 polymer ?
#
loop_
_entity_poly.entity_id
_entity_poly.type
_entity_poly.pdbx_seq_one_letter_code
_entity_poly.pdbx_strand_id
1 'polypeptide(L)'
;MLLAHLGGATDHGLIGWIVVEQGDAQLVRFVRGDPAAPRPGYDILVDKTGRPGPAVKSKDVVLPDDQIARYLARATALANIGALRCTASFNPVVLDDPDGDGWLVWLLAATNDVDVVPMGGHYRFHLTADGRTVEKREQLSSGCLNMDRRKAGQSGQPAALFTTVLVASQPLEVHVFLSLLNRLPIYVGAGDKIWSVEGAAIREIDASKER
;
A
#
# COMPACT_ATOMS: atom_id res chain seq x y z
N MET A 1 -1.29 -20.05 -4.91
CA MET A 1 -1.99 -19.02 -4.11
C MET A 1 -2.61 -19.69 -2.89
N LEU A 2 -2.53 -19.10 -1.69
CA LEU A 2 -2.95 -19.72 -0.42
C LEU A 2 -4.39 -20.24 -0.45
N LEU A 3 -5.34 -19.46 -1.00
CA LEU A 3 -6.75 -19.87 -1.06
C LEU A 3 -6.96 -21.18 -1.83
N ALA A 4 -6.19 -21.40 -2.90
CA ALA A 4 -6.21 -22.66 -3.65
C ALA A 4 -5.58 -23.81 -2.86
N HIS A 5 -4.53 -23.53 -2.08
CA HIS A 5 -3.92 -24.52 -1.17
C HIS A 5 -4.86 -24.93 -0.04
N LEU A 6 -5.69 -24.01 0.44
CA LEU A 6 -6.70 -24.23 1.48
C LEU A 6 -8.01 -24.81 0.95
N GLY A 7 -8.09 -25.17 -0.35
CA GLY A 7 -9.30 -25.75 -0.94
C GLY A 7 -10.50 -24.80 -0.94
N GLY A 8 -10.29 -23.48 -0.86
CA GLY A 8 -11.35 -22.47 -0.84
C GLY A 8 -11.99 -22.23 0.53
N ALA A 9 -11.57 -22.92 1.60
CA ALA A 9 -12.07 -22.68 2.94
C ALA A 9 -11.42 -21.41 3.55
N THR A 10 -12.24 -20.58 4.21
CA THR A 10 -11.81 -19.30 4.80
C THR A 10 -11.49 -19.37 6.29
N ASP A 11 -11.92 -20.42 6.99
CA ASP A 11 -11.75 -20.54 8.44
C ASP A 11 -10.53 -21.39 8.82
N HIS A 12 -9.34 -20.79 8.69
CA HIS A 12 -8.08 -21.36 9.17
C HIS A 12 -7.48 -20.57 10.34
N GLY A 13 -8.29 -19.70 10.96
CA GLY A 13 -7.84 -18.78 12.02
C GLY A 13 -6.77 -17.79 11.55
N LEU A 14 -6.70 -17.51 10.25
CA LEU A 14 -5.76 -16.53 9.68
C LEU A 14 -6.20 -15.11 10.05
N ILE A 15 -5.26 -14.31 10.52
CA ILE A 15 -5.50 -12.93 10.99
C ILE A 15 -4.70 -11.89 10.21
N GLY A 16 -4.04 -12.32 9.12
CA GLY A 16 -3.33 -11.46 8.19
C GLY A 16 -2.03 -12.10 7.70
N TRP A 17 -1.16 -11.27 7.15
CA TRP A 17 0.17 -11.68 6.67
C TRP A 17 1.20 -10.59 6.94
N ILE A 18 2.47 -10.96 6.96
CA ILE A 18 3.61 -10.04 6.91
C ILE A 18 4.46 -10.40 5.69
N VAL A 19 5.19 -9.42 5.17
CA VAL A 19 6.20 -9.63 4.14
C VAL A 19 7.55 -9.46 4.82
N VAL A 20 8.46 -10.41 4.64
CA VAL A 20 9.81 -10.40 5.21
C VAL A 20 10.80 -10.54 4.05
N GLU A 21 11.86 -9.75 4.06
CA GLU A 21 12.91 -9.87 3.05
C GLU A 21 13.71 -11.17 3.28
N GLN A 22 14.02 -11.89 2.20
CA GLN A 22 14.77 -13.13 2.25
C GLN A 22 15.73 -13.21 1.06
N GLY A 23 16.88 -12.55 1.18
CA GLY A 23 17.85 -12.45 0.09
C GLY A 23 17.28 -11.62 -1.07
N ASP A 24 17.24 -12.18 -2.28
CA ASP A 24 16.60 -11.56 -3.45
C ASP A 24 15.10 -11.90 -3.58
N ALA A 25 14.54 -12.64 -2.63
CA ALA A 25 13.14 -13.04 -2.57
C ALA A 25 12.40 -12.35 -1.41
N GLN A 26 11.08 -12.45 -1.43
CA GLN A 26 10.21 -11.98 -0.36
C GLN A 26 9.41 -13.16 0.22
N LEU A 27 9.47 -13.33 1.53
CA LEU A 27 8.64 -14.28 2.26
C LEU A 27 7.33 -13.62 2.66
N VAL A 28 6.23 -14.04 2.08
CA VAL A 28 4.88 -13.71 2.57
C VAL A 28 4.48 -14.75 3.61
N ARG A 29 4.48 -14.35 4.88
CA ARG A 29 4.08 -15.18 6.00
C ARG A 29 2.68 -14.82 6.46
N PHE A 30 1.74 -15.72 6.25
CA PHE A 30 0.41 -15.67 6.83
C PHE A 30 0.47 -16.03 8.31
N VAL A 31 -0.14 -15.19 9.13
CA VAL A 31 -0.19 -15.34 10.58
C VAL A 31 -1.59 -15.73 11.04
N ARG A 32 -1.67 -16.39 12.20
CA ARG A 32 -2.90 -16.97 12.74
C ARG A 32 -3.00 -16.83 14.25
N GLY A 33 -4.20 -17.02 14.79
CA GLY A 33 -4.45 -17.05 16.23
C GLY A 33 -4.94 -15.72 16.78
N ASP A 34 -4.43 -15.33 17.95
CA ASP A 34 -4.81 -14.09 18.63
C ASP A 34 -4.09 -12.89 18.00
N PRO A 35 -4.79 -11.79 17.61
CA PRO A 35 -4.16 -10.55 17.17
C PRO A 35 -3.14 -9.95 18.16
N ALA A 36 -3.31 -10.16 19.46
CA ALA A 36 -2.34 -9.70 20.46
C ALA A 36 -1.10 -10.61 20.57
N ALA A 37 -1.20 -11.86 20.08
CA ALA A 37 -0.15 -12.88 20.12
C ALA A 37 -0.16 -13.72 18.83
N PRO A 38 0.17 -13.11 17.66
CA PRO A 38 0.10 -13.79 16.38
C PRO A 38 1.12 -14.94 16.32
N ARG A 39 0.76 -16.01 15.60
CA ARG A 39 1.63 -17.16 15.37
C ARG A 39 1.86 -17.42 13.89
N PRO A 40 2.96 -18.08 13.49
CA PRO A 40 3.17 -18.47 12.10
C PRO A 40 2.09 -19.45 11.63
N GLY A 41 1.62 -19.24 10.40
CA GLY A 41 0.61 -20.08 9.73
C GLY A 41 1.17 -20.74 8.48
N TYR A 42 1.30 -19.95 7.42
CA TYR A 42 1.75 -20.42 6.10
C TYR A 42 2.74 -19.44 5.50
N ASP A 43 3.70 -19.99 4.77
CA ASP A 43 4.77 -19.26 4.12
C ASP A 43 4.62 -19.41 2.60
N ILE A 44 4.74 -18.30 1.88
CA ILE A 44 4.85 -18.25 0.42
C ILE A 44 6.11 -17.47 0.09
N LEU A 45 7.07 -18.13 -0.54
CA LEU A 45 8.23 -17.44 -1.09
C LEU A 45 7.86 -16.84 -2.45
N VAL A 46 8.06 -15.54 -2.61
CA VAL A 46 7.91 -14.80 -3.85
C VAL A 46 9.31 -14.52 -4.38
N ASP A 47 9.62 -14.99 -5.58
CA ASP A 47 10.95 -14.80 -6.17
C ASP A 47 11.19 -13.33 -6.57
N LYS A 48 12.43 -12.99 -6.96
CA LYS A 48 12.81 -11.65 -7.43
C LYS A 48 12.02 -11.12 -8.63
N THR A 49 11.31 -12.00 -9.35
CA THR A 49 10.47 -11.63 -10.49
C THR A 49 9.01 -11.41 -10.09
N GLY A 50 8.69 -11.54 -8.80
CA GLY A 50 7.35 -11.41 -8.25
C GLY A 50 6.49 -12.66 -8.40
N ARG A 51 7.07 -13.82 -8.78
CA ARG A 51 6.28 -15.05 -8.94
C ARG A 51 6.14 -15.76 -7.59
N PRO A 52 4.91 -16.04 -7.13
CA PRO A 52 4.70 -16.74 -5.87
C PRO A 52 4.91 -18.25 -6.04
N GLY A 53 5.67 -18.86 -5.13
CA GLY A 53 5.78 -20.29 -4.97
C GLY A 53 4.53 -20.94 -4.34
N PRO A 54 4.58 -22.25 -4.04
CA PRO A 54 3.52 -22.92 -3.30
C PRO A 54 3.41 -22.38 -1.87
N ALA A 55 2.19 -22.39 -1.32
CA ALA A 55 2.00 -22.17 0.11
C ALA A 55 2.44 -23.42 0.87
N VAL A 56 3.28 -23.23 1.87
CA VAL A 56 3.73 -24.29 2.78
C VAL A 56 3.37 -23.92 4.20
N LYS A 57 3.10 -24.90 5.06
CA LYS A 57 2.93 -24.63 6.48
C LYS A 57 4.25 -24.08 7.03
N SER A 58 4.17 -22.99 7.80
CA SER A 58 5.38 -22.40 8.38
C SER A 58 6.07 -23.40 9.30
N LYS A 59 7.40 -23.47 9.20
CA LYS A 59 8.24 -24.32 10.07
C LYS A 59 8.45 -23.69 11.44
N ASP A 60 8.29 -22.37 11.52
CA ASP A 60 8.48 -21.63 12.76
C ASP A 60 7.31 -21.90 13.71
N VAL A 61 7.66 -22.07 14.98
CA VAL A 61 6.67 -22.28 16.06
C VAL A 61 6.26 -20.95 16.69
N VAL A 62 7.17 -19.97 16.67
CA VAL A 62 7.02 -18.62 17.24
C VAL A 62 7.46 -17.61 16.18
N LEU A 63 6.77 -16.48 16.09
CA LEU A 63 7.23 -15.38 15.25
C LEU A 63 8.41 -14.67 15.93
N PRO A 64 9.49 -14.35 15.20
CA PRO A 64 10.50 -13.41 15.67
C PRO A 64 9.91 -12.08 16.13
N ASP A 65 10.57 -11.40 17.07
CA ASP A 65 10.06 -10.15 17.66
C ASP A 65 9.86 -9.05 16.62
N ASP A 66 10.76 -8.93 15.63
CA ASP A 66 10.63 -7.99 14.51
C ASP A 66 9.39 -8.29 13.65
N GLN A 67 9.05 -9.56 13.46
CA GLN A 67 7.89 -10.00 12.70
C GLN A 67 6.57 -9.75 13.46
N ILE A 68 6.61 -9.90 14.79
CA ILE A 68 5.50 -9.49 15.67
C ILE A 68 5.31 -7.97 15.58
N ALA A 69 6.39 -7.20 15.71
CA ALA A 69 6.35 -5.75 15.62
C ALA A 69 5.83 -5.27 14.26
N ARG A 70 6.27 -5.87 13.15
CA ARG A 70 5.78 -5.59 11.79
C ARG A 70 4.28 -5.88 11.63
N TYR A 71 3.79 -6.97 12.21
CA TYR A 71 2.35 -7.28 12.25
C TYR A 71 1.58 -6.24 13.07
N LEU A 72 2.09 -5.91 14.26
CA LEU A 72 1.46 -4.94 15.16
C LEU A 72 1.45 -3.55 14.53
N ALA A 73 2.51 -3.14 13.84
CA ALA A 73 2.58 -1.84 13.18
C ALA A 73 1.41 -1.64 12.20
N ARG A 74 1.10 -2.66 11.40
CA ARG A 74 -0.10 -2.66 10.55
C ARG A 74 -1.38 -2.54 11.35
N ALA A 75 -1.54 -3.37 12.38
CA ALA A 75 -2.77 -3.41 13.18
C ALA A 75 -3.01 -2.07 13.89
N THR A 76 -1.96 -1.50 14.47
CA THR A 76 -1.93 -0.18 15.11
C THR A 76 -2.28 0.91 14.10
N ALA A 77 -1.70 0.91 12.90
CA ALA A 77 -2.04 1.87 11.85
C ALA A 77 -3.54 1.78 11.46
N LEU A 78 -4.06 0.56 11.24
CA LEU A 78 -5.48 0.34 10.92
C LEU A 78 -6.42 0.83 12.04
N ALA A 79 -6.04 0.63 13.30
CA ALA A 79 -6.81 1.10 14.45
C ALA A 79 -6.79 2.63 14.60
N ASN A 80 -5.79 3.30 14.02
CA ASN A 80 -5.56 4.75 14.14
C ASN A 80 -5.92 5.54 12.86
N ILE A 81 -6.67 4.93 11.93
CA ILE A 81 -7.25 5.64 10.79
C ILE A 81 -8.12 6.79 11.32
N GLY A 82 -7.88 8.00 10.80
CA GLY A 82 -8.62 9.20 11.17
C GLY A 82 -10.09 9.17 10.72
N ALA A 83 -10.75 10.32 10.81
CA ALA A 83 -12.17 10.45 10.46
C ALA A 83 -12.45 10.20 8.97
N LEU A 84 -11.49 10.48 8.08
CA LEU A 84 -11.67 10.28 6.64
C LEU A 84 -11.49 8.79 6.28
N ARG A 85 -12.60 8.06 6.19
CA ARG A 85 -12.64 6.66 5.76
C ARG A 85 -13.26 6.57 4.36
N CYS A 86 -12.42 6.56 3.34
CA CYS A 86 -12.87 6.58 1.94
C CYS A 86 -13.18 5.20 1.36
N THR A 87 -12.86 4.14 2.09
CA THR A 87 -13.07 2.76 1.66
C THR A 87 -13.31 1.87 2.87
N ALA A 88 -13.99 0.75 2.63
CA ALA A 88 -14.19 -0.29 3.63
C ALA A 88 -12.90 -1.06 3.93
N SER A 89 -11.95 -1.09 3.01
CA SER A 89 -10.73 -1.90 3.12
C SER A 89 -9.50 -1.18 2.58
N PHE A 90 -8.36 -1.39 3.23
CA PHE A 90 -7.08 -0.85 2.84
C PHE A 90 -6.12 -1.98 2.46
N ASN A 91 -5.27 -1.74 1.46
CA ASN A 91 -4.09 -2.54 1.17
C ASN A 91 -2.92 -1.97 1.98
N PRO A 92 -2.44 -2.68 3.01
CA PRO A 92 -1.37 -2.19 3.87
C PRO A 92 0.00 -2.54 3.29
N VAL A 93 0.94 -1.61 3.37
CA VAL A 93 2.37 -1.82 3.10
C VAL A 93 3.14 -1.43 4.36
N VAL A 94 4.03 -2.29 4.83
CA VAL A 94 4.85 -2.05 6.03
C VAL A 94 6.31 -2.23 5.64
N LEU A 95 7.12 -1.20 5.84
CA LEU A 95 8.56 -1.21 5.62
C LEU A 95 9.27 -0.67 6.87
N ASP A 96 10.56 -0.93 6.98
CA ASP A 96 11.39 -0.27 7.98
C ASP A 96 11.39 1.25 7.70
N ASP A 97 11.32 2.06 8.75
CA ASP A 97 11.31 3.52 8.60
C ASP A 97 12.73 4.02 8.23
N PRO A 98 12.95 4.63 7.06
CA PRO A 98 14.27 5.16 6.70
C PRO A 98 14.73 6.32 7.59
N ASP A 99 13.80 6.98 8.30
CA ASP A 99 14.07 8.13 9.14
C ASP A 99 14.22 7.76 10.63
N GLY A 100 14.14 6.47 10.99
CA GLY A 100 14.18 5.99 12.38
C GLY A 100 14.48 4.49 12.54
N ASP A 101 14.24 3.94 13.73
CA ASP A 101 14.30 2.50 14.02
C ASP A 101 12.91 1.83 14.00
N GLY A 102 11.91 2.59 13.61
CA GLY A 102 10.50 2.23 13.62
C GLY A 102 9.99 1.60 12.33
N TRP A 103 8.67 1.71 12.13
CA TRP A 103 7.95 1.19 10.98
C TRP A 103 7.27 2.31 10.20
N LEU A 104 7.44 2.29 8.88
CA LEU A 104 6.69 3.13 7.95
C LEU A 104 5.55 2.31 7.33
N VAL A 105 4.31 2.71 7.61
CA VAL A 105 3.11 1.99 7.18
C VAL A 105 2.26 2.85 6.26
N TRP A 106 2.01 2.36 5.05
CA TRP A 106 0.97 2.89 4.18
C TRP A 106 -0.31 2.09 4.32
N LEU A 107 -1.42 2.80 4.48
CA LEU A 107 -2.75 2.24 4.28
C LEU A 107 -3.29 2.78 2.96
N LEU A 108 -3.20 1.97 1.92
CA LEU A 108 -3.60 2.36 0.58
C LEU A 108 -5.09 2.05 0.40
N ALA A 109 -5.90 3.08 0.13
CA ALA A 109 -7.32 2.88 -0.14
C ALA A 109 -7.50 1.86 -1.27
N ALA A 110 -8.30 0.81 -1.03
CA ALA A 110 -8.52 -0.27 -1.98
C ALA A 110 -9.94 -0.22 -2.56
N THR A 111 -10.08 -0.82 -3.74
CA THR A 111 -11.35 -1.04 -4.44
C THR A 111 -11.31 -2.41 -5.13
N ASN A 112 -12.46 -3.06 -5.24
CA ASN A 112 -12.65 -4.26 -6.06
C ASN A 112 -13.24 -3.92 -7.44
N ASP A 113 -13.65 -2.66 -7.65
CA ASP A 113 -14.09 -2.19 -8.95
C ASP A 113 -12.87 -1.90 -9.82
N VAL A 114 -12.72 -2.67 -10.89
CA VAL A 114 -11.58 -2.57 -11.81
C VAL A 114 -11.50 -1.21 -12.49
N ASP A 115 -12.61 -0.50 -12.64
CA ASP A 115 -12.66 0.79 -13.32
C ASP A 115 -12.52 1.98 -12.36
N VAL A 116 -12.35 1.73 -11.05
CA VAL A 116 -12.12 2.77 -10.06
C VAL A 116 -10.65 2.85 -9.70
N VAL A 117 -10.10 4.06 -9.73
CA VAL A 117 -8.79 4.39 -9.16
C VAL A 117 -9.01 5.24 -7.91
N PRO A 118 -8.79 4.70 -6.70
CA PRO A 118 -8.87 5.48 -5.47
C PRO A 118 -7.65 6.39 -5.43
N MET A 119 -7.83 7.66 -5.78
CA MET A 119 -6.79 8.69 -5.82
C MET A 119 -6.63 9.40 -4.46
N GLY A 120 -7.63 9.27 -3.59
CA GLY A 120 -7.63 9.86 -2.26
C GLY A 120 -8.02 8.85 -1.18
N GLY A 121 -7.77 9.23 0.07
CA GLY A 121 -8.09 8.44 1.26
C GLY A 121 -6.95 7.56 1.75
N HIS A 122 -5.75 7.68 1.17
CA HIS A 122 -4.55 6.96 1.64
C HIS A 122 -3.96 7.62 2.89
N TYR A 123 -3.27 6.82 3.69
CA TYR A 123 -2.54 7.29 4.86
C TYR A 123 -1.12 6.74 4.87
N ARG A 124 -0.21 7.50 5.50
CA ARG A 124 1.12 7.07 5.90
C ARG A 124 1.27 7.26 7.41
N PHE A 125 1.89 6.28 8.07
CA PHE A 125 2.12 6.29 9.51
C PHE A 125 3.59 5.99 9.80
N HIS A 126 4.17 6.72 10.73
CA HIS A 126 5.43 6.36 11.39
C HIS A 126 5.06 5.77 12.75
N LEU A 127 5.62 4.61 13.08
CA LEU A 127 5.36 3.90 14.33
C LEU A 127 6.67 3.49 15.00
N THR A 128 6.62 3.37 16.32
CA THR A 128 7.74 2.88 17.14
C THR A 128 8.23 1.49 16.71
N ALA A 129 9.48 1.15 17.02
CA ALA A 129 10.11 -0.13 16.68
C ALA A 129 9.31 -1.38 17.12
N ASP A 130 8.54 -1.30 18.21
CA ASP A 130 7.66 -2.38 18.68
C ASP A 130 6.32 -2.49 17.92
N GLY A 131 6.05 -1.55 17.01
CA GLY A 131 4.83 -1.47 16.19
C GLY A 131 3.57 -1.05 16.96
N ARG A 132 3.69 -0.59 18.20
CA ARG A 132 2.52 -0.35 19.09
C ARG A 132 2.08 1.09 19.19
N THR A 133 2.94 2.05 18.89
CA THR A 133 2.64 3.46 19.06
C THR A 133 2.73 4.19 17.73
N VAL A 134 1.73 5.02 17.42
CA VAL A 134 1.79 5.95 16.28
C VAL A 134 2.56 7.19 16.70
N GLU A 135 3.68 7.45 16.05
CA GLU A 135 4.48 8.65 16.26
C GLU A 135 4.02 9.78 15.34
N LYS A 136 3.66 9.44 14.10
CA LYS A 136 3.15 10.39 13.12
C LYS A 136 2.07 9.74 12.26
N ARG A 137 1.02 10.50 11.98
CA ARG A 137 -0.05 10.13 11.04
C ARG A 137 -0.19 11.20 9.98
N GLU A 138 -0.06 10.79 8.73
CA GLU A 138 -0.20 11.66 7.56
C GLU A 138 -1.36 11.19 6.71
N GLN A 139 -2.29 12.11 6.48
CA GLN A 139 -3.34 11.94 5.50
C GLN A 139 -2.81 12.44 4.15
N LEU A 140 -2.85 11.59 3.12
CA LEU A 140 -2.20 11.87 1.84
C LEU A 140 -3.13 12.54 0.80
N SER A 141 -4.34 12.91 1.22
CA SER A 141 -5.30 13.70 0.43
C SER A 141 -6.28 14.45 1.35
N SER A 142 -6.79 15.60 0.94
CA SER A 142 -7.77 16.36 1.74
C SER A 142 -9.14 15.67 1.87
N GLY A 143 -9.44 14.70 1.00
CA GLY A 143 -10.74 14.04 0.94
C GLY A 143 -10.71 12.73 0.16
N CYS A 144 -11.89 12.13 0.02
CA CYS A 144 -12.11 10.94 -0.78
C CYS A 144 -12.22 11.31 -2.26
N LEU A 145 -11.38 10.70 -3.10
CA LEU A 145 -11.38 10.94 -4.52
C LEU A 145 -11.24 9.60 -5.25
N ASN A 146 -12.24 9.27 -6.05
CA ASN A 146 -12.23 8.12 -6.95
C ASN A 146 -12.28 8.64 -8.38
N MET A 147 -11.40 8.13 -9.23
CA MET A 147 -11.40 8.41 -10.66
C MET A 147 -11.91 7.21 -11.43
N ASP A 148 -12.72 7.45 -12.46
CA ASP A 148 -13.15 6.43 -13.41
C ASP A 148 -12.04 6.24 -14.45
N ARG A 149 -11.38 5.08 -14.42
CA ARG A 149 -10.27 4.72 -15.31
C ARG A 149 -10.67 4.77 -16.78
N ARG A 150 -11.93 4.48 -17.11
CA ARG A 150 -12.41 4.49 -18.50
C ARG A 150 -12.42 5.90 -19.10
N LYS A 151 -12.40 6.93 -18.26
CA LYS A 151 -12.32 8.33 -18.69
C LYS A 151 -10.91 8.75 -19.08
N ALA A 152 -9.88 7.97 -18.74
CA ALA A 152 -8.54 8.21 -19.21
C ALA A 152 -8.50 8.06 -20.75
N GLY A 153 -8.09 9.13 -21.44
CA GLY A 153 -7.95 9.13 -22.90
C GLY A 153 -9.26 9.29 -23.70
N GLN A 154 -10.36 9.64 -23.02
CA GLN A 154 -11.56 10.10 -23.72
C GLN A 154 -11.31 11.49 -24.35
N SER A 155 -12.07 11.80 -25.41
CA SER A 155 -11.98 13.08 -26.14
C SER A 155 -10.66 13.34 -26.88
N GLY A 156 -9.99 12.29 -27.36
CA GLY A 156 -8.82 12.41 -28.24
C GLY A 156 -7.52 12.83 -27.54
N GLN A 157 -7.52 12.84 -26.21
CA GLN A 157 -6.35 13.14 -25.38
C GLN A 157 -5.55 11.86 -25.10
N PRO A 158 -4.24 11.96 -24.79
CA PRO A 158 -3.47 10.84 -24.27
C PRO A 158 -4.14 10.20 -23.05
N ALA A 159 -4.10 8.87 -22.95
CA ALA A 159 -4.69 8.15 -21.83
C ALA A 159 -3.92 8.43 -20.53
N ALA A 160 -4.43 9.37 -19.72
CA ALA A 160 -3.87 9.73 -18.43
C ALA A 160 -4.97 10.13 -17.43
N LEU A 161 -4.61 10.14 -16.15
CA LEU A 161 -5.44 10.66 -15.07
C LEU A 161 -4.92 12.03 -14.64
N PHE A 162 -5.82 12.93 -14.22
CA PHE A 162 -5.45 14.23 -13.66
C PHE A 162 -6.03 14.41 -12.27
N THR A 163 -5.21 14.83 -11.31
CA THR A 163 -5.64 15.11 -9.93
C THR A 163 -4.94 16.35 -9.38
N THR A 164 -5.42 16.87 -8.26
CA THR A 164 -4.77 17.94 -7.50
C THR A 164 -4.49 17.45 -6.09
N VAL A 165 -3.25 17.61 -5.63
CA VAL A 165 -2.86 17.33 -4.25
C VAL A 165 -2.77 18.65 -3.48
N LEU A 166 -3.56 18.76 -2.41
CA LEU A 166 -3.65 19.96 -1.57
C LEU A 166 -2.79 19.87 -0.30
N VAL A 167 -2.34 18.66 0.05
CA VAL A 167 -1.61 18.37 1.29
C VAL A 167 -0.09 18.36 1.11
N ALA A 168 0.38 18.59 -0.11
CA ALA A 168 1.80 18.57 -0.47
C ALA A 168 2.09 19.53 -1.63
N SER A 169 3.34 20.00 -1.73
CA SER A 169 3.81 20.88 -2.81
C SER A 169 4.28 20.15 -4.07
N GLN A 170 4.28 18.82 -4.05
CA GLN A 170 4.69 17.94 -5.15
C GLN A 170 3.91 16.61 -5.07
N PRO A 171 3.95 15.76 -6.11
CA PRO A 171 3.31 14.45 -6.05
C PRO A 171 3.87 13.61 -4.90
N LEU A 172 2.97 12.98 -4.16
CA LEU A 172 3.28 11.98 -3.13
C LEU A 172 3.49 10.59 -3.74
N GLU A 173 4.13 9.70 -3.00
CA GLU A 173 4.43 8.31 -3.36
C GLU A 173 3.19 7.50 -3.76
N VAL A 174 2.01 7.87 -3.27
CA VAL A 174 0.74 7.22 -3.68
C VAL A 174 0.43 7.42 -5.16
N HIS A 175 0.86 8.54 -5.77
CA HIS A 175 0.69 8.76 -7.20
C HIS A 175 1.62 7.85 -8.02
N VAL A 176 2.84 7.62 -7.55
CA VAL A 176 3.77 6.64 -8.15
C VAL A 176 3.17 5.24 -8.07
N PHE A 177 2.69 4.85 -6.89
CA PHE A 177 2.04 3.56 -6.67
C PHE A 177 0.83 3.37 -7.62
N LEU A 178 -0.08 4.35 -7.68
CA LEU A 178 -1.28 4.26 -8.51
C LEU A 178 -0.95 4.27 -10.01
N SER A 179 0.08 5.00 -10.43
CA SER A 179 0.56 4.99 -11.81
C SER A 179 1.10 3.61 -12.21
N LEU A 180 1.95 3.00 -11.36
CA LEU A 180 2.47 1.65 -11.58
C LEU A 180 1.35 0.60 -11.60
N LEU A 181 0.42 0.68 -10.65
CA LEU A 181 -0.68 -0.28 -10.52
C LEU A 181 -1.62 -0.25 -11.73
N ASN A 182 -1.95 0.96 -12.21
CA ASN A 182 -2.90 1.14 -13.31
C ASN A 182 -2.24 1.19 -14.69
N ARG A 183 -0.91 1.25 -14.75
CA ARG A 183 -0.12 1.44 -15.98
C ARG A 183 -0.58 2.66 -16.77
N LEU A 184 -0.91 3.74 -16.06
CA LEU A 184 -1.35 5.00 -16.62
C LEU A 184 -0.52 6.15 -16.05
N PRO A 185 -0.09 7.12 -16.88
CA PRO A 185 0.44 8.38 -16.38
C PRO A 185 -0.60 9.10 -15.50
N ILE A 186 -0.12 9.76 -14.46
CA ILE A 186 -0.94 10.63 -13.60
C ILE A 186 -0.34 12.02 -13.62
N TYR A 187 -1.10 12.98 -14.12
CA TYR A 187 -0.80 14.40 -13.99
C TYR A 187 -1.32 14.91 -12.65
N VAL A 188 -0.45 15.57 -11.90
CA VAL A 188 -0.75 16.05 -10.55
C VAL A 188 -0.50 17.54 -10.48
N GLY A 189 -1.56 18.31 -10.26
CA GLY A 189 -1.45 19.70 -9.83
C GLY A 189 -1.04 19.76 -8.35
N ALA A 190 0.01 20.50 -8.04
CA ALA A 190 0.47 20.73 -6.67
C ALA A 190 0.95 22.18 -6.56
N GLY A 191 0.23 23.00 -5.79
CA GLY A 191 0.44 24.45 -5.79
C GLY A 191 0.14 25.07 -7.16
N ASP A 192 1.08 25.85 -7.69
CA ASP A 192 1.06 26.48 -9.01
C ASP A 192 1.68 25.63 -10.12
N LYS A 193 2.11 24.41 -9.80
CA LYS A 193 2.84 23.50 -10.69
C LYS A 193 2.00 22.31 -11.11
N ILE A 194 2.31 21.77 -12.29
CA ILE A 194 1.80 20.50 -12.77
C ILE A 194 2.98 19.53 -12.92
N TRP A 195 2.77 18.30 -12.51
CA TRP A 195 3.77 17.24 -12.58
C TRP A 195 3.22 16.06 -13.37
N SER A 196 4.03 15.41 -14.21
CA SER A 196 3.73 14.06 -14.69
C SER A 196 4.35 13.03 -13.76
N VAL A 197 3.57 11.99 -13.45
CA VAL A 197 3.99 10.79 -12.76
C VAL A 197 3.80 9.61 -13.71
N GLU A 198 4.91 9.01 -14.14
CA GLU A 198 4.96 7.90 -15.09
C GLU A 198 5.73 6.74 -14.45
N GLY A 199 5.00 5.87 -13.76
CA GLY A 199 5.61 4.85 -12.92
C GLY A 199 6.50 5.49 -11.86
N ALA A 200 7.79 5.12 -11.84
CA ALA A 200 8.76 5.67 -10.88
C ALA A 200 9.33 7.06 -11.26
N ALA A 201 9.00 7.60 -12.43
CA ALA A 201 9.48 8.91 -12.87
C ALA A 201 8.49 10.02 -12.50
N ILE A 202 8.99 11.09 -11.90
CA ILE A 202 8.25 12.31 -11.62
C ILE A 202 8.95 13.47 -12.35
N ARG A 203 8.20 14.25 -13.14
CA ARG A 203 8.72 15.42 -13.87
C ARG A 203 7.78 16.61 -13.71
N GLU A 204 8.35 17.78 -13.44
CA GLU A 204 7.59 19.03 -13.54
C GLU A 204 7.32 19.34 -15.02
N ILE A 205 6.09 19.76 -15.33
CA ILE A 205 5.69 20.14 -16.69
C ILE A 205 5.65 21.65 -16.78
N ASP A 206 6.38 22.18 -17.74
CA ASP A 206 6.36 23.60 -18.07
C ASP A 206 5.18 23.88 -19.01
N ALA A 207 4.05 24.28 -18.45
CA ALA A 207 2.82 24.61 -19.20
C ALA A 207 2.97 25.80 -20.17
N SER A 208 4.14 26.45 -20.20
CA SER A 208 4.50 27.50 -21.17
C SER A 208 5.15 26.95 -22.45
N LYS A 209 5.62 25.70 -22.47
CA LYS A 209 6.36 25.10 -23.60
C LYS A 209 5.53 24.17 -24.49
N GLU A 210 4.29 23.89 -24.12
CA GLU A 210 3.38 23.00 -24.87
C GLU A 210 2.22 23.76 -25.57
N ARG A 211 2.31 25.10 -25.65
CA ARG A 211 1.39 25.95 -26.43
C ARG A 211 2.05 26.53 -27.66
#